data_AF-A0A2V9VI77-F1
#
_entry.id   AF-A0A2V9VI77-F1
#
_cell.length_a   1.000
_cell.length_b   1.000
_cell.length_c   1.000
_cell.angle_alpha   90.00
_cell.angle_beta   90.00
_cell.angle_gamma   90.00
#
_symmetry.space_group_name_H-M   'P 1'
#
loop_
_entity.id
_entity.type
_entity.pdbx_description
1 polymer ?
#
loop_
_entity_poly.entity_id
_entity_poly.type
_entity_poly.pdbx_seq_one_letter_code
_entity_poly.pdbx_strand_id
1 'polypeptide(L)'
;MPQAQPFPNDVQWNLQPAGDFLSVDQGTLQARIYKTTGHLELAGPDLAGTKAANLVRFAPPAIQTAAGSMTLGRVSSSKQIGGGLELTQALGASQITSKLTFPHDGVMRYEVTDWGVAKPLATAIAAPSDGQEHFFGFGEKYDGVDQAGKSVRMLTFDDPGTKGDHSYKVAPWFVSTRGYGFHLDSSAESVFDMRAGAPNRYVILNEFGTLRFNIVYGPQLTDVLGRYTGYSGRPFLPPPWVFGPWISSDVWRSGGEVRYAVTQFRNRGIPASAFVFDSPWETAYNDFRFNMVQFGKDATIDGVHFPGFASVVEMMSFLRSNGLKAICWMTPFINVQSGNENIPGQNLGKAANYDDGAGRGVFVRASQNGPALVVPWWKGKGSPVDFTNPAASRWLTDQLRALLAQSNVTTRSGAAEPVIGGFKTDDGESGNGPNTYIPATAQYADG
;
A
#
# COMPACT_ATOMS: atom_id res chain seq x y z
N MET A 1 10.16 -2.03 20.37
CA MET A 1 10.87 -3.09 21.12
C MET A 1 11.53 -4.02 20.11
N PRO A 2 12.71 -4.59 20.34
CA PRO A 2 13.20 -5.66 19.48
C PRO A 2 12.25 -6.84 19.66
N GLN A 3 11.37 -7.05 18.69
CA GLN A 3 10.47 -8.18 18.68
C GLN A 3 11.35 -9.44 18.67
N ALA A 4 11.16 -10.32 19.65
CA ALA A 4 11.86 -11.59 19.73
C ALA A 4 11.75 -12.27 18.36
N GLN A 5 12.88 -12.65 17.75
CA GLN A 5 12.91 -13.32 16.44
C GLN A 5 12.63 -14.82 16.61
N PRO A 6 11.41 -15.35 16.36
CA PRO A 6 11.13 -16.73 16.70
C PRO A 6 11.11 -17.66 15.48
N PHE A 7 11.19 -17.15 14.25
CA PHE A 7 11.15 -17.97 13.03
C PHE A 7 11.80 -17.19 11.88
N PRO A 8 12.65 -17.78 11.02
CA PRO A 8 12.86 -19.20 10.72
C PRO A 8 14.25 -19.74 11.12
N ASN A 9 14.79 -19.34 12.29
CA ASN A 9 16.12 -19.75 12.74
C ASN A 9 16.22 -21.24 13.14
N ASP A 10 15.10 -21.89 13.46
CA ASP A 10 15.01 -23.32 13.77
C ASP A 10 14.82 -24.20 12.52
N VAL A 11 14.53 -23.59 11.36
CA VAL A 11 14.44 -24.29 10.07
C VAL A 11 15.83 -24.49 9.49
N GLN A 12 16.20 -25.76 9.27
CA GLN A 12 17.41 -26.11 8.53
C GLN A 12 17.16 -25.99 7.02
N TRP A 13 17.63 -24.89 6.44
CA TRP A 13 17.48 -24.60 5.02
C TRP A 13 18.48 -25.38 4.16
N ASN A 14 18.06 -26.51 3.59
CA ASN A 14 18.77 -27.08 2.45
C ASN A 14 18.54 -26.19 1.23
N LEU A 15 19.61 -25.57 0.72
CA LEU A 15 19.57 -24.64 -0.41
C LEU A 15 19.84 -25.31 -1.77
N GLN A 16 20.19 -26.60 -1.76
CA GLN A 16 20.54 -27.34 -2.97
C GLN A 16 19.46 -28.38 -3.29
N PRO A 17 18.87 -28.32 -4.49
CA PRO A 17 17.94 -29.35 -4.93
C PRO A 17 18.66 -30.67 -5.18
N ALA A 18 17.89 -31.76 -5.15
CA ALA A 18 18.36 -33.09 -5.53
C ALA A 18 17.24 -33.87 -6.24
N GLY A 19 17.65 -34.79 -7.12
CA GLY A 19 16.78 -35.66 -7.90
C GLY A 19 16.15 -34.98 -9.13
N ASP A 20 15.26 -35.70 -9.79
CA ASP A 20 14.54 -35.22 -10.98
C ASP A 20 13.53 -34.11 -10.62
N PHE A 21 13.20 -33.28 -11.59
CA PHE A 21 12.15 -32.27 -11.47
C PHE A 21 10.97 -32.53 -12.41
N LEU A 22 9.81 -32.00 -12.03
CA LEU A 22 8.68 -31.75 -12.92
C LEU A 22 8.79 -30.31 -13.43
N SER A 23 8.27 -30.05 -14.64
CA SER A 23 8.29 -28.71 -15.20
C SER A 23 7.01 -28.29 -15.91
N VAL A 24 6.83 -26.97 -15.99
CA VAL A 24 5.87 -26.27 -16.84
C VAL A 24 6.67 -25.26 -17.65
N ASP A 25 6.44 -25.22 -18.95
CA ASP A 25 7.16 -24.32 -19.85
C ASP A 25 6.24 -23.16 -20.29
N GLN A 26 6.80 -21.96 -20.38
CA GLN A 26 6.16 -20.80 -21.01
C GLN A 26 7.20 -20.10 -21.90
N GLY A 27 7.13 -20.37 -23.21
CA GLY A 27 8.12 -19.85 -24.17
C GLY A 27 9.53 -20.33 -23.84
N THR A 28 10.41 -19.41 -23.45
CA THR A 28 11.80 -19.72 -23.05
C THR A 28 11.97 -19.98 -21.56
N LEU A 29 10.90 -19.87 -20.78
CA LEU A 29 10.91 -20.05 -19.34
C LEU A 29 10.46 -21.45 -18.96
N GLN A 30 11.02 -21.96 -17.87
CA GLN A 30 10.67 -23.25 -17.31
C GLN A 30 10.54 -23.13 -15.79
N ALA A 31 9.32 -23.25 -15.29
CA ALA A 31 9.03 -23.40 -13.88
C ALA A 31 9.23 -24.87 -13.49
N ARG A 32 10.06 -25.12 -12.48
CA ARG A 32 10.47 -26.47 -12.05
C ARG A 32 10.12 -26.70 -10.60
N ILE A 33 9.75 -27.93 -10.26
CA ILE A 33 9.72 -28.43 -8.89
C ILE A 33 10.45 -29.77 -8.78
N TYR A 34 11.44 -29.84 -7.89
CA TYR A 34 12.25 -31.03 -7.69
C TYR A 34 11.47 -32.09 -6.90
N LYS A 35 11.27 -33.27 -7.49
CA LYS A 35 10.38 -34.31 -6.96
C LYS A 35 10.81 -34.81 -5.60
N THR A 36 12.11 -35.01 -5.39
CA THR A 36 12.65 -35.57 -4.15
C THR A 36 12.62 -34.57 -3.00
N THR A 37 12.89 -33.30 -3.30
CA THR A 37 13.18 -32.31 -2.27
C THR A 37 12.11 -31.23 -2.12
N GLY A 38 11.28 -30.98 -3.13
CA GLY A 38 10.27 -29.92 -3.12
C GLY A 38 10.81 -28.52 -3.45
N HIS A 39 12.08 -28.41 -3.86
CA HIS A 39 12.66 -27.12 -4.28
C HIS A 39 11.95 -26.58 -5.52
N LEU A 40 11.83 -25.27 -5.60
CA LEU A 40 11.26 -24.57 -6.76
C LEU A 40 12.39 -23.88 -7.52
N GLU A 41 12.29 -23.84 -8.84
CA GLU A 41 13.25 -23.12 -9.68
C GLU A 41 12.55 -22.50 -10.89
N LEU A 42 12.82 -21.23 -11.17
CA LEU A 42 12.46 -20.59 -12.43
C LEU A 42 13.72 -20.45 -13.28
N ALA A 43 13.77 -21.20 -14.38
CA ALA A 43 14.87 -21.18 -15.33
C ALA A 43 14.46 -20.37 -16.57
N GLY A 44 15.38 -19.53 -17.05
CA GLY A 44 15.16 -18.75 -18.28
C GLY A 44 16.47 -18.26 -18.89
N PRO A 45 16.40 -17.43 -19.93
CA PRO A 45 17.59 -16.90 -20.58
C PRO A 45 18.36 -15.90 -19.71
N ASP A 46 19.69 -15.91 -19.82
CA ASP A 46 20.51 -14.80 -19.32
C ASP A 46 20.44 -13.57 -20.24
N LEU A 47 21.18 -12.51 -19.90
CA LEU A 47 21.25 -11.28 -20.72
C LEU A 47 21.83 -11.51 -22.13
N ALA A 48 22.59 -12.59 -22.34
CA ALA A 48 23.11 -12.98 -23.66
C ALA A 48 22.11 -13.83 -24.47
N GLY A 49 20.96 -14.18 -23.88
CA GLY A 49 19.94 -15.02 -24.50
C GLY A 49 20.20 -16.53 -24.36
N THR A 50 21.21 -16.94 -23.58
CA THR A 50 21.51 -18.35 -23.35
C THR A 50 20.39 -19.01 -22.57
N LYS A 51 19.65 -19.93 -23.20
CA LYS A 51 18.48 -20.59 -22.60
C LYS A 51 18.84 -21.31 -21.29
N ALA A 52 17.98 -21.15 -20.29
CA ALA A 52 18.10 -21.77 -18.97
C ALA A 52 19.43 -21.48 -18.24
N ALA A 53 20.13 -20.38 -18.58
CA ALA A 53 21.39 -19.99 -17.96
C ALA A 53 21.18 -19.19 -16.66
N ASN A 54 20.08 -18.44 -16.54
CA ASN A 54 19.77 -17.74 -15.30
C ASN A 54 18.68 -18.50 -14.52
N LEU A 55 19.11 -19.05 -13.39
CA LEU A 55 18.34 -19.92 -12.50
C LEU A 55 18.01 -19.19 -11.20
N VAL A 56 16.71 -19.04 -10.92
CA VAL A 56 16.19 -18.48 -9.68
C VAL A 56 15.64 -19.62 -8.85
N ARG A 57 16.28 -19.94 -7.72
CA ARG A 57 15.95 -21.12 -6.90
C ARG A 57 15.37 -20.73 -5.56
N PHE A 58 14.50 -21.57 -5.05
CA PHE A 58 13.94 -21.48 -3.71
C PHE A 58 14.02 -22.84 -3.03
N ALA A 59 14.43 -22.82 -1.76
CA ALA A 59 14.28 -23.95 -0.87
C ALA A 59 12.79 -24.30 -0.74
N PRO A 60 12.45 -25.56 -0.37
CA PRO A 60 11.07 -25.92 -0.14
C PRO A 60 10.48 -25.02 0.96
N PRO A 61 9.28 -24.46 0.78
CA PRO A 61 8.70 -23.56 1.78
C PRO A 61 8.56 -24.24 3.15
N ALA A 62 8.66 -23.45 4.21
CA ALA A 62 8.45 -23.89 5.58
C ALA A 62 7.18 -23.25 6.18
N ILE A 63 6.66 -23.88 7.23
CA ILE A 63 5.54 -23.38 8.01
C ILE A 63 5.85 -23.45 9.51
N GLN A 64 5.25 -22.53 10.25
CA GLN A 64 5.16 -22.64 11.70
C GLN A 64 3.77 -23.17 12.07
N THR A 65 3.71 -24.15 12.96
CA THR A 65 2.45 -24.63 13.57
C THR A 65 2.54 -24.56 15.09
N ALA A 66 1.44 -24.85 15.79
CA ALA A 66 1.46 -25.01 17.25
C ALA A 66 2.39 -26.15 17.72
N ALA A 67 2.69 -27.13 16.86
CA ALA A 67 3.55 -28.27 17.17
C ALA A 67 5.03 -28.04 16.80
N GLY A 68 5.35 -26.90 16.17
CA GLY A 68 6.70 -26.57 15.70
C GLY A 68 6.78 -26.33 14.19
N SER A 69 7.99 -26.08 13.73
CA SER A 69 8.32 -25.80 12.33
C SER A 69 8.37 -27.05 11.47
N MET A 70 7.86 -26.96 10.25
CA MET A 70 7.87 -28.05 9.27
C MET A 70 8.24 -27.50 7.89
N THR A 71 8.89 -28.32 7.06
CA THR A 71 9.23 -27.95 5.67
C THR A 71 8.45 -28.82 4.70
N LEU A 72 7.95 -28.22 3.62
CA LEU A 72 7.36 -28.98 2.52
C LEU A 72 8.42 -29.90 1.91
N GLY A 73 8.03 -31.12 1.61
CA GLY A 73 8.94 -32.16 1.14
C GLY A 73 8.66 -32.58 -0.29
N ARG A 74 8.96 -33.86 -0.54
CA ARG A 74 8.81 -34.52 -1.84
C ARG A 74 7.43 -34.32 -2.46
N VAL A 75 7.39 -34.29 -3.79
CA VAL A 75 6.17 -34.36 -4.59
C VAL A 75 5.78 -35.83 -4.76
N SER A 76 4.64 -36.24 -4.20
CA SER A 76 4.14 -37.62 -4.31
C SER A 76 3.36 -37.87 -5.60
N SER A 77 2.67 -36.85 -6.11
CA SER A 77 1.91 -36.91 -7.35
C SER A 77 1.76 -35.53 -7.96
N SER A 78 1.49 -35.49 -9.26
CA SER A 78 1.26 -34.27 -10.02
C SER A 78 0.19 -34.49 -11.08
N LYS A 79 -0.58 -33.44 -11.36
CA LYS A 79 -1.61 -33.40 -12.39
C LYS A 79 -1.42 -32.13 -13.22
N GLN A 80 -1.43 -32.26 -14.54
CA GLN A 80 -1.45 -31.11 -15.45
C GLN A 80 -2.78 -30.37 -15.32
N ILE A 81 -2.70 -29.05 -15.22
CA ILE A 81 -3.84 -28.12 -15.19
C ILE A 81 -3.61 -27.00 -16.20
N GLY A 82 -4.62 -26.16 -16.44
CA GLY A 82 -4.49 -25.03 -17.36
C GLY A 82 -3.32 -24.12 -16.97
N GLY A 83 -2.27 -24.10 -17.79
CA GLY A 83 -1.09 -23.26 -17.57
C GLY A 83 -0.19 -23.68 -16.40
N GLY A 84 -0.28 -24.92 -15.91
CA GLY A 84 0.58 -25.37 -14.80
C GLY A 84 0.38 -26.80 -14.31
N LEU A 85 0.87 -27.04 -13.09
CA LEU A 85 0.76 -28.30 -12.35
C LEU A 85 0.01 -28.08 -11.04
N GLU A 86 -0.89 -29.01 -10.72
CA GLU A 86 -1.36 -29.26 -9.36
C GLU A 86 -0.53 -30.40 -8.77
N LEU A 87 -0.13 -30.28 -7.52
CA LEU A 87 0.87 -31.12 -6.88
C LEU A 87 0.37 -31.57 -5.52
N THR A 88 0.62 -32.84 -5.18
CA THR A 88 0.52 -33.30 -3.80
C THR A 88 1.93 -33.39 -3.23
N GLN A 89 2.19 -32.66 -2.15
CA GLN A 89 3.50 -32.63 -1.49
C GLN A 89 3.41 -33.15 -0.07
N ALA A 90 4.49 -33.79 0.38
CA ALA A 90 4.63 -34.20 1.77
C ALA A 90 4.81 -32.99 2.70
N LEU A 91 4.23 -33.08 3.88
CA LEU A 91 4.46 -32.17 5.01
C LEU A 91 4.54 -33.03 6.28
N GLY A 92 5.75 -33.49 6.61
CA GLY A 92 5.94 -34.55 7.61
C GLY A 92 5.18 -35.83 7.23
N ALA A 93 4.29 -36.29 8.13
CA ALA A 93 3.41 -37.43 7.87
C ALA A 93 2.11 -37.07 7.11
N SER A 94 1.85 -35.77 6.91
CA SER A 94 0.67 -35.26 6.22
C SER A 94 0.99 -34.90 4.76
N GLN A 95 -0.04 -34.47 4.04
CA GLN A 95 0.08 -34.00 2.67
C GLN A 95 -0.63 -32.65 2.50
N ILE A 96 -0.14 -31.87 1.56
CA ILE A 96 -0.74 -30.61 1.11
C ILE A 96 -1.00 -30.68 -0.39
N THR A 97 -1.90 -29.83 -0.87
CA THR A 97 -2.10 -29.57 -2.29
C THR A 97 -1.55 -28.19 -2.64
N SER A 98 -0.68 -28.12 -3.65
CA SER A 98 -0.11 -26.88 -4.16
C SER A 98 -0.26 -26.77 -5.68
N LYS A 99 -0.07 -25.57 -6.21
CA LYS A 99 -0.07 -25.28 -7.65
C LYS A 99 1.19 -24.54 -8.04
N LEU A 100 1.75 -24.91 -9.19
CA LEU A 100 2.84 -24.23 -9.88
C LEU A 100 2.37 -23.84 -11.27
N THR A 101 2.21 -22.54 -11.53
CA THR A 101 1.54 -22.03 -12.74
C THR A 101 2.26 -20.82 -13.33
N PHE A 102 1.91 -20.47 -14.57
CA PHE A 102 2.20 -19.15 -15.15
C PHE A 102 0.89 -18.35 -15.32
N PRO A 103 0.43 -17.61 -14.30
CA PRO A 103 -0.80 -16.81 -14.42
C PRO A 103 -0.69 -15.66 -15.43
N HIS A 104 0.52 -15.17 -15.70
CA HIS A 104 0.81 -14.10 -16.66
C HIS A 104 2.11 -14.41 -17.42
N ASP A 105 2.39 -13.67 -18.49
CA ASP A 105 3.66 -13.77 -19.21
C ASP A 105 4.85 -13.46 -18.29
N GLY A 106 5.79 -14.40 -18.19
CA GLY A 106 7.00 -14.26 -17.40
C GLY A 106 6.79 -14.23 -15.88
N VAL A 107 5.61 -14.62 -15.40
CA VAL A 107 5.28 -14.64 -13.97
C VAL A 107 4.97 -16.06 -13.55
N MET A 108 5.90 -16.70 -12.83
CA MET A 108 5.65 -18.00 -12.19
C MET A 108 4.94 -17.76 -10.85
N ARG A 109 3.85 -18.47 -10.58
CA ARG A 109 3.19 -18.49 -9.27
C ARG A 109 3.31 -19.86 -8.63
N TYR A 110 3.66 -19.86 -7.35
CA TYR A 110 3.50 -21.01 -6.47
C TYR A 110 2.49 -20.67 -5.36
N GLU A 111 1.55 -21.57 -5.11
CA GLU A 111 0.59 -21.41 -4.01
C GLU A 111 0.23 -22.76 -3.38
N VAL A 112 -0.02 -22.76 -2.07
CA VAL A 112 -0.63 -23.90 -1.37
C VAL A 112 -2.13 -23.64 -1.29
N THR A 113 -2.92 -24.50 -1.93
CA THR A 113 -4.38 -24.36 -2.01
C THR A 113 -5.12 -25.15 -0.94
N ASP A 114 -4.47 -26.18 -0.38
CA ASP A 114 -5.02 -26.98 0.73
C ASP A 114 -3.88 -27.46 1.63
N TRP A 115 -3.94 -27.09 2.90
CA TRP A 115 -2.98 -27.51 3.93
C TRP A 115 -3.30 -28.89 4.53
N GLY A 116 -4.39 -29.53 4.08
CA GLY A 116 -4.88 -30.78 4.63
C GLY A 116 -5.23 -30.61 6.10
N VAL A 117 -4.58 -31.40 6.96
CA VAL A 117 -4.77 -31.33 8.43
C VAL A 117 -3.91 -30.26 9.10
N ALA A 118 -2.93 -29.69 8.40
CA ALA A 118 -2.05 -28.69 8.99
C ALA A 118 -2.78 -27.35 9.14
N LYS A 119 -2.44 -26.63 10.21
CA LYS A 119 -2.94 -25.29 10.50
C LYS A 119 -1.75 -24.35 10.66
N PRO A 120 -1.18 -23.83 9.55
CA PRO A 120 -0.05 -22.93 9.62
C PRO A 120 -0.44 -21.63 10.32
N LEU A 121 0.43 -21.17 11.21
CA LEU A 121 0.35 -19.86 11.84
C LEU A 121 1.16 -18.82 11.05
N ALA A 122 2.24 -19.27 10.40
CA ALA A 122 3.11 -18.47 9.54
C ALA A 122 3.73 -19.36 8.45
N THR A 123 4.21 -18.75 7.38
CA THR A 123 4.90 -19.44 6.27
C THR A 123 6.22 -18.74 5.95
N ALA A 124 7.23 -19.49 5.52
CA ALA A 124 8.53 -18.93 5.14
C ALA A 124 9.07 -19.52 3.85
N ILE A 125 9.84 -18.69 3.13
CA ILE A 125 10.46 -19.00 1.86
C ILE A 125 11.93 -18.58 1.96
N ALA A 126 12.86 -19.48 1.65
CA ALA A 126 14.28 -19.14 1.56
C ALA A 126 14.82 -19.36 0.15
N ALA A 127 15.81 -18.59 -0.22
CA ALA A 127 16.54 -18.76 -1.47
C ALA A 127 18.04 -18.54 -1.27
N PRO A 128 18.89 -19.30 -1.99
CA PRO A 128 20.32 -19.04 -1.98
C PRO A 128 20.62 -17.66 -2.56
N SER A 129 21.51 -16.94 -1.90
CA SER A 129 21.97 -15.61 -2.30
C SER A 129 23.38 -15.38 -1.79
N ASP A 130 24.16 -14.54 -2.45
CA ASP A 130 25.54 -14.22 -2.06
C ASP A 130 25.78 -12.71 -2.00
N GLY A 131 27.01 -12.31 -1.69
CA GLY A 131 27.41 -10.92 -1.55
C GLY A 131 27.34 -10.07 -2.82
N GLN A 132 27.10 -10.66 -4.00
CA GLN A 132 26.99 -9.95 -5.28
C GLN A 132 25.53 -9.65 -5.66
N GLU A 133 24.57 -10.25 -4.97
CA GLU A 133 23.15 -9.99 -5.18
C GLU A 133 22.67 -8.82 -4.31
N HIS A 134 22.04 -7.85 -4.97
CA HIS A 134 21.46 -6.65 -4.37
C HIS A 134 19.95 -6.63 -4.59
N PHE A 135 19.24 -5.98 -3.67
CA PHE A 135 17.77 -6.03 -3.61
C PHE A 135 17.18 -4.63 -3.48
N PHE A 136 16.20 -4.33 -4.32
CA PHE A 136 15.54 -3.02 -4.38
C PHE A 136 14.02 -3.17 -4.39
N GLY A 137 13.28 -2.19 -3.89
CA GLY A 137 11.83 -2.21 -3.82
C GLY A 137 11.33 -2.12 -2.38
N PHE A 138 10.50 -3.07 -1.96
CA PHE A 138 9.86 -3.15 -0.64
C PHE A 138 8.88 -2.00 -0.35
N GLY A 139 8.53 -1.25 -1.40
CA GLY A 139 7.78 0.00 -1.31
C GLY A 139 8.69 1.21 -1.12
N GLU A 140 8.22 2.19 -0.36
CA GLU A 140 8.98 3.35 0.10
C GLU A 140 9.86 2.93 1.29
N LYS A 141 11.16 3.18 1.25
CA LYS A 141 12.09 2.88 2.36
C LYS A 141 13.07 4.02 2.57
N TYR A 142 13.44 4.26 3.83
CA TYR A 142 14.19 5.45 4.25
C TYR A 142 15.60 5.15 4.78
N ASP A 143 15.94 3.87 4.99
CA ASP A 143 17.22 3.43 5.52
C ASP A 143 18.26 3.08 4.43
N GLY A 144 17.90 3.20 3.16
CA GLY A 144 18.77 3.00 2.00
C GLY A 144 18.05 2.40 0.79
N VAL A 145 18.64 2.57 -0.39
CA VAL A 145 18.06 2.07 -1.65
C VAL A 145 18.29 0.55 -1.77
N ASP A 146 19.53 0.10 -1.56
CA ASP A 146 19.84 -1.33 -1.48
C ASP A 146 19.50 -1.87 -0.10
N GLN A 147 18.79 -2.99 -0.10
CA GLN A 147 18.29 -3.67 1.09
C GLN A 147 19.09 -4.95 1.43
N ALA A 148 20.13 -5.27 0.67
CA ALA A 148 21.05 -6.34 1.01
C ALA A 148 21.65 -6.19 2.42
N GLY A 149 21.66 -7.28 3.19
CA GLY A 149 22.13 -7.32 4.57
C GLY A 149 21.16 -6.76 5.61
N LYS A 150 19.94 -6.37 5.22
CA LYS A 150 18.93 -5.80 6.12
C LYS A 150 17.75 -6.74 6.36
N SER A 151 17.01 -6.46 7.43
CA SER A 151 15.71 -7.07 7.72
C SER A 151 14.64 -6.02 7.45
N VAL A 152 13.77 -6.28 6.47
CA VAL A 152 12.80 -5.30 5.95
C VAL A 152 11.38 -5.72 6.33
N ARG A 153 10.68 -4.89 7.10
CA ARG A 153 9.31 -5.13 7.59
C ARG A 153 8.27 -4.60 6.62
N MET A 154 7.28 -5.43 6.31
CA MET A 154 6.10 -5.10 5.53
C MET A 154 4.95 -4.86 6.49
N LEU A 155 4.93 -3.66 7.06
CA LEU A 155 3.81 -3.14 7.84
C LEU A 155 3.77 -1.63 7.60
N THR A 156 2.63 -1.12 7.13
CA THR A 156 2.40 0.33 7.05
C THR A 156 2.43 0.89 8.47
N PHE A 157 3.27 1.89 8.71
CA PHE A 157 3.50 2.43 10.04
C PHE A 157 3.76 3.94 9.98
N ASP A 158 3.05 4.72 10.81
CA ASP A 158 3.35 6.14 10.97
C ASP A 158 4.40 6.34 12.04
N ASP A 159 5.55 6.85 11.61
CA ASP A 159 6.62 7.26 12.50
C ASP A 159 7.12 8.65 12.10
N PRO A 160 6.72 9.73 12.81
CA PRO A 160 7.18 11.06 12.46
C PRO A 160 8.70 11.20 12.71
N GLY A 161 9.43 11.74 11.74
CA GLY A 161 10.88 11.99 11.88
C GLY A 161 11.75 10.87 11.29
N THR A 162 12.69 10.35 12.08
CA THR A 162 13.66 9.33 11.61
C THR A 162 13.05 7.94 11.68
N LYS A 163 12.73 7.37 10.52
CA LYS A 163 11.87 6.18 10.40
C LYS A 163 12.61 4.84 10.48
N GLY A 164 13.91 4.83 10.17
CA GLY A 164 14.62 3.57 9.92
C GLY A 164 13.92 2.77 8.81
N ASP A 165 13.50 1.54 9.14
CA ASP A 165 12.76 0.64 8.23
C ASP A 165 11.22 0.86 8.25
N HIS A 166 10.70 1.67 9.18
CA HIS A 166 9.28 2.03 9.16
C HIS A 166 8.94 2.80 7.88
N SER A 167 7.75 2.54 7.34
CA SER A 167 7.29 3.17 6.11
C SER A 167 5.78 3.25 6.05
N TYR A 168 5.31 4.31 5.42
CA TYR A 168 3.92 4.52 5.07
C TYR A 168 3.45 3.58 3.96
N LYS A 169 4.33 3.32 2.98
CA LYS A 169 3.98 2.64 1.72
C LYS A 169 4.86 1.43 1.54
N VAL A 170 4.62 0.39 2.32
CA VAL A 170 5.29 -0.90 2.12
C VAL A 170 4.67 -1.65 0.93
N ALA A 171 5.47 -2.45 0.24
CA ALA A 171 4.99 -3.39 -0.75
C ALA A 171 5.77 -4.70 -0.58
N PRO A 172 5.12 -5.87 -0.46
CA PRO A 172 5.76 -7.16 -0.25
C PRO A 172 6.41 -7.69 -1.55
N TRP A 173 7.25 -6.86 -2.17
CA TRP A 173 7.82 -7.00 -3.51
C TRP A 173 9.26 -6.50 -3.53
N PHE A 174 10.15 -7.21 -4.24
CA PHE A 174 11.48 -6.68 -4.58
C PHE A 174 11.93 -7.10 -5.98
N VAL A 175 12.92 -6.38 -6.51
CA VAL A 175 13.72 -6.75 -7.68
C VAL A 175 15.15 -7.05 -7.26
N SER A 176 15.72 -8.12 -7.83
CA SER A 176 17.09 -8.57 -7.61
C SER A 176 17.98 -8.26 -8.81
N THR A 177 19.24 -7.93 -8.57
CA THR A 177 20.26 -7.76 -9.64
C THR A 177 20.53 -9.03 -10.45
N ARG A 178 20.04 -10.20 -10.01
CA ARG A 178 20.06 -11.45 -10.80
C ARG A 178 18.98 -11.53 -11.88
N GLY A 179 18.23 -10.45 -12.11
CA GLY A 179 17.29 -10.40 -13.23
C GLY A 179 15.94 -11.08 -12.94
N TYR A 180 15.46 -11.01 -11.70
CA TYR A 180 14.11 -11.42 -11.33
C TYR A 180 13.54 -10.49 -10.27
N GLY A 181 12.24 -10.59 -10.03
CA GLY A 181 11.62 -10.04 -8.84
C GLY A 181 10.74 -11.05 -8.13
N PHE A 182 10.46 -10.79 -6.87
CA PHE A 182 9.69 -11.66 -5.99
C PHE A 182 8.55 -10.85 -5.37
N HIS A 183 7.32 -11.35 -5.49
CA HIS A 183 6.12 -10.75 -4.87
C HIS A 183 5.48 -11.78 -3.93
N LEU A 184 5.42 -11.50 -2.63
CA LEU A 184 4.58 -12.26 -1.71
C LEU A 184 3.14 -11.75 -1.85
N ASP A 185 2.21 -12.63 -2.21
CA ASP A 185 0.80 -12.29 -2.37
C ASP A 185 0.10 -12.45 -1.01
N SER A 186 0.34 -11.46 -0.15
CA SER A 186 -0.25 -11.35 1.18
C SER A 186 -0.32 -9.89 1.61
N SER A 187 -1.40 -9.53 2.32
CA SER A 187 -1.55 -8.25 3.01
C SER A 187 -1.23 -8.36 4.51
N ALA A 188 -0.83 -9.53 4.99
CA ALA A 188 -0.42 -9.72 6.37
C ALA A 188 0.96 -9.10 6.62
N GLU A 189 1.26 -8.89 7.90
CA GLU A 189 2.60 -8.51 8.30
C GLU A 189 3.62 -9.56 7.81
N SER A 190 4.72 -9.08 7.25
CA SER A 190 5.81 -9.96 6.79
C SER A 190 7.17 -9.32 7.01
N VAL A 191 8.20 -10.17 7.09
CA VAL A 191 9.60 -9.76 7.29
C VAL A 191 10.45 -10.39 6.20
N PHE A 192 11.23 -9.57 5.52
CA PHE A 192 12.16 -9.96 4.46
C PHE A 192 13.58 -9.81 5.02
N ASP A 193 14.17 -10.91 5.50
CA ASP A 193 15.58 -10.98 5.89
C ASP A 193 16.43 -11.14 4.62
N MET A 194 17.01 -10.03 4.16
CA MET A 194 17.77 -9.95 2.92
C MET A 194 19.26 -10.23 3.12
N ARG A 195 19.59 -11.31 3.84
CA ARG A 195 20.94 -11.73 4.27
C ARG A 195 21.45 -11.08 5.57
N ALA A 196 20.56 -10.55 6.40
CA ALA A 196 20.90 -10.05 7.73
C ALA A 196 21.23 -11.19 8.70
N GLY A 197 20.41 -12.25 8.70
CA GLY A 197 20.60 -13.41 9.59
C GLY A 197 21.62 -14.44 9.06
N ALA A 198 21.81 -14.53 7.74
CA ALA A 198 22.79 -15.42 7.14
C ALA A 198 23.30 -14.90 5.78
N PRO A 199 24.62 -14.94 5.52
CA PRO A 199 25.20 -14.35 4.30
C PRO A 199 24.92 -15.14 3.02
N ASN A 200 24.46 -16.40 3.13
CA ASN A 200 24.29 -17.31 1.99
C ASN A 200 22.84 -17.48 1.51
N ARG A 201 21.88 -16.75 2.09
CA ARG A 201 20.46 -16.83 1.75
C ARG A 201 19.70 -15.59 2.20
N TYR A 202 18.62 -15.27 1.51
CA TYR A 202 17.56 -14.45 2.08
C TYR A 202 16.38 -15.32 2.50
N VAL A 203 15.59 -14.83 3.45
CA VAL A 203 14.38 -15.50 3.94
C VAL A 203 13.23 -14.51 4.05
N ILE A 204 12.05 -14.95 3.62
CA ILE A 204 10.82 -14.16 3.64
C ILE A 204 9.85 -14.88 4.56
N LEU A 205 9.45 -14.21 5.63
CA LEU A 205 8.47 -14.65 6.59
C LEU A 205 7.14 -13.94 6.33
N ASN A 206 6.09 -14.70 6.08
CA ASN A 206 4.72 -14.24 6.12
C ASN A 206 4.11 -14.61 7.49
N GLU A 207 3.72 -13.63 8.30
CA GLU A 207 3.05 -13.85 9.60
C GLU A 207 1.58 -14.24 9.43
N PHE A 208 1.32 -15.14 8.49
CA PHE A 208 0.02 -15.66 8.17
C PHE A 208 0.11 -17.05 7.55
N GLY A 209 -0.97 -17.83 7.70
CA GLY A 209 -0.98 -19.25 7.32
C GLY A 209 -1.09 -19.52 5.82
N THR A 210 -1.36 -18.51 4.99
CA THR A 210 -1.41 -18.68 3.54
C THR A 210 -0.03 -18.57 2.91
N LEU A 211 0.21 -19.36 1.86
CA LEU A 211 1.43 -19.27 1.05
C LEU A 211 1.06 -19.11 -0.42
N ARG A 212 1.27 -17.91 -0.94
CA ARG A 212 1.18 -17.59 -2.37
C ARG A 212 2.23 -16.56 -2.70
N PHE A 213 3.03 -16.81 -3.73
CA PHE A 213 4.02 -15.84 -4.20
C PHE A 213 4.25 -15.97 -5.70
N ASN A 214 4.76 -14.88 -6.28
CA ASN A 214 5.10 -14.80 -7.68
C ASN A 214 6.59 -14.53 -7.86
N ILE A 215 7.20 -15.24 -8.81
CA ILE A 215 8.54 -14.93 -9.32
C ILE A 215 8.36 -14.34 -10.71
N VAL A 216 8.81 -13.10 -10.85
CA VAL A 216 8.69 -12.32 -12.08
C VAL A 216 10.03 -12.34 -12.76
N TYR A 217 10.13 -13.06 -13.88
CA TYR A 217 11.39 -13.24 -14.57
C TYR A 217 11.79 -11.98 -15.36
N GLY A 218 13.10 -11.76 -15.51
CA GLY A 218 13.70 -10.77 -16.40
C GLY A 218 14.09 -11.37 -17.76
N PRO A 219 15.37 -11.31 -18.18
CA PRO A 219 16.55 -11.00 -17.36
C PRO A 219 16.84 -9.50 -17.20
N GLN A 220 16.25 -8.63 -18.04
CA GLN A 220 16.38 -7.18 -17.85
C GLN A 220 15.47 -6.73 -16.70
N LEU A 221 15.98 -5.86 -15.82
CA LEU A 221 15.19 -5.35 -14.68
C LEU A 221 13.96 -4.53 -15.13
N THR A 222 14.03 -3.90 -16.31
CA THR A 222 12.89 -3.24 -16.94
C THR A 222 11.78 -4.21 -17.30
N ASP A 223 12.10 -5.42 -17.74
CA ASP A 223 11.11 -6.46 -18.04
C ASP A 223 10.46 -6.96 -16.73
N VAL A 224 11.25 -7.07 -15.66
CA VAL A 224 10.74 -7.43 -14.33
C VAL A 224 9.71 -6.41 -13.85
N LEU A 225 10.04 -5.12 -13.86
CA LEU A 225 9.11 -4.05 -13.48
C LEU A 225 7.91 -3.97 -14.44
N GLY A 226 8.17 -4.16 -15.73
CA GLY A 226 7.17 -4.20 -16.78
C GLY A 226 6.14 -5.30 -16.56
N ARG A 227 6.56 -6.52 -16.19
CA ARG A 227 5.65 -7.63 -15.89
C ARG A 227 4.95 -7.45 -14.55
N TYR A 228 5.67 -7.03 -13.51
CA TYR A 228 5.10 -6.79 -12.17
C TYR A 228 3.92 -5.83 -12.24
N THR A 229 4.16 -4.61 -12.73
CA THR A 229 3.09 -3.59 -12.89
C THR A 229 2.05 -3.98 -13.94
N GLY A 230 2.33 -4.97 -14.79
CA GLY A 230 1.36 -5.54 -15.72
C GLY A 230 0.21 -6.28 -15.04
N TYR A 231 0.48 -6.96 -13.92
CA TYR A 231 -0.56 -7.68 -13.17
C TYR A 231 -0.94 -7.01 -11.84
N SER A 232 -0.03 -6.25 -11.22
CA SER A 232 -0.32 -5.54 -9.96
C SER A 232 -0.99 -4.18 -10.16
N GLY A 233 -0.95 -3.65 -11.38
CA GLY A 233 -1.55 -2.35 -11.74
C GLY A 233 -0.52 -1.39 -12.34
N ARG A 234 -0.88 -0.78 -13.47
CA ARG A 234 -0.06 0.24 -14.11
C ARG A 234 -0.33 1.60 -13.47
N PRO A 235 0.71 2.41 -13.22
CA PRO A 235 0.51 3.82 -12.93
C PRO A 235 -0.28 4.49 -14.06
N PHE A 236 -1.29 5.27 -13.72
CA PHE A 236 -1.99 6.10 -14.71
C PHE A 236 -1.10 7.30 -15.07
N LEU A 237 -1.27 7.84 -16.28
CA LEU A 237 -0.63 9.10 -16.68
C LEU A 237 -1.42 10.26 -16.07
N PRO A 238 -0.89 11.01 -15.08
CA PRO A 238 -1.59 12.14 -14.49
C PRO A 238 -1.71 13.31 -15.49
N PRO A 239 -2.69 14.21 -15.30
CA PRO A 239 -2.82 15.39 -16.13
C PRO A 239 -1.61 16.34 -15.95
N PRO A 240 -1.22 17.12 -16.98
CA PRO A 240 0.04 17.88 -16.96
C PRO A 240 0.22 18.84 -15.77
N TRP A 241 -0.88 19.39 -15.23
CA TRP A 241 -0.82 20.35 -14.12
C TRP A 241 -0.26 19.73 -12.82
N VAL A 242 -0.30 18.40 -12.66
CA VAL A 242 0.25 17.71 -11.48
C VAL A 242 1.77 17.91 -11.37
N PHE A 243 2.48 18.06 -12.49
CA PHE A 243 3.94 18.22 -12.52
C PHE A 243 4.44 19.64 -12.22
N GLY A 244 3.55 20.61 -12.05
CA GLY A 244 3.92 21.96 -11.62
C GLY A 244 4.09 22.08 -10.10
N PRO A 245 4.71 23.16 -9.57
CA PRO A 245 4.80 23.40 -8.14
C PRO A 245 3.43 23.62 -7.48
N TRP A 246 3.25 23.13 -6.25
CA TRP A 246 2.00 23.25 -5.49
C TRP A 246 2.20 24.21 -4.30
N ILE A 247 1.24 25.11 -4.08
CA ILE A 247 1.21 26.01 -2.92
C ILE A 247 0.51 25.26 -1.78
N SER A 248 1.18 25.09 -0.64
CA SER A 248 0.60 24.46 0.54
C SER A 248 1.02 25.18 1.81
N SER A 249 0.14 25.16 2.80
CA SER A 249 0.36 25.47 4.21
C SER A 249 -0.46 24.46 5.00
N ASP A 250 0.07 23.97 6.13
CA ASP A 250 -0.70 23.07 7.01
C ASP A 250 -2.03 23.73 7.40
N VAL A 251 -1.98 25.01 7.82
CA VAL A 251 -3.18 25.77 8.18
C VAL A 251 -3.26 27.04 7.34
N TRP A 252 -4.37 27.21 6.62
CA TRP A 252 -4.78 28.49 6.03
C TRP A 252 -5.80 29.16 6.94
N ARG A 253 -5.49 30.30 7.55
CA ARG A 253 -6.32 30.89 8.60
C ARG A 253 -7.49 31.71 8.09
N SER A 254 -7.45 32.16 6.84
CA SER A 254 -8.52 32.93 6.23
C SER A 254 -8.50 32.93 4.70
N GLY A 255 -9.59 33.40 4.08
CA GLY A 255 -9.63 33.61 2.63
C GLY A 255 -8.70 34.74 2.18
N GLY A 256 -8.55 35.77 3.02
CA GLY A 256 -7.57 36.84 2.78
C GLY A 256 -6.13 36.32 2.67
N GLU A 257 -5.75 35.34 3.51
CA GLU A 257 -4.43 34.69 3.43
C GLU A 257 -4.23 33.90 2.14
N VAL A 258 -5.26 33.14 1.71
CA VAL A 258 -5.26 32.44 0.42
C VAL A 258 -5.05 33.43 -0.74
N ARG A 259 -5.78 34.56 -0.75
CA ARG A 259 -5.61 35.60 -1.76
C ARG A 259 -4.22 36.21 -1.74
N TYR A 260 -3.72 36.52 -0.55
CA TYR A 260 -2.37 37.05 -0.36
C TYR A 260 -1.35 36.10 -0.98
N ALA A 261 -1.34 34.82 -0.60
CA ALA A 261 -0.37 33.83 -1.08
C ALA A 261 -0.40 33.72 -2.61
N VAL A 262 -1.58 33.55 -3.22
CA VAL A 262 -1.71 33.45 -4.68
C VAL A 262 -1.24 34.74 -5.38
N THR A 263 -1.62 35.91 -4.87
CA THR A 263 -1.22 37.22 -5.41
C THR A 263 0.31 37.39 -5.34
N GLN A 264 0.92 36.99 -4.23
CA GLN A 264 2.35 37.09 -4.01
C GLN A 264 3.16 36.18 -4.94
N PHE A 265 2.70 34.97 -5.22
CA PHE A 265 3.30 34.08 -6.22
C PHE A 265 3.23 34.70 -7.62
N ARG A 266 2.06 35.23 -8.00
CA ARG A 266 1.83 35.86 -9.30
C ARG A 266 2.70 37.11 -9.49
N ASN A 267 2.74 38.00 -8.50
CA ASN A 267 3.54 39.23 -8.55
C ASN A 267 5.04 38.98 -8.62
N ARG A 268 5.53 37.87 -8.04
CA ARG A 268 6.95 37.47 -8.08
C ARG A 268 7.31 36.62 -9.31
N GLY A 269 6.35 36.30 -10.17
CA GLY A 269 6.59 35.42 -11.32
C GLY A 269 6.95 33.99 -10.95
N ILE A 270 6.55 33.51 -9.76
CA ILE A 270 6.80 32.13 -9.33
C ILE A 270 5.64 31.24 -9.85
N PRO A 271 5.90 30.27 -10.74
CA PRO A 271 4.85 29.43 -11.28
C PRO A 271 4.33 28.44 -10.23
N ALA A 272 3.02 28.26 -10.22
CA ALA A 272 2.33 27.21 -9.48
C ALA A 272 1.13 26.71 -10.28
N SER A 273 0.75 25.45 -10.07
CA SER A 273 -0.34 24.77 -10.77
C SER A 273 -1.45 24.28 -9.85
N ALA A 274 -1.18 24.15 -8.54
CA ALA A 274 -2.17 23.74 -7.56
C ALA A 274 -2.07 24.55 -6.26
N PHE A 275 -3.19 24.63 -5.55
CA PHE A 275 -3.31 25.17 -4.21
C PHE A 275 -3.90 24.08 -3.31
N VAL A 276 -3.21 23.75 -2.23
CA VAL A 276 -3.60 22.70 -1.29
C VAL A 276 -4.34 23.34 -0.12
N PHE A 277 -5.60 22.99 0.05
CA PHE A 277 -6.35 23.18 1.29
C PHE A 277 -6.05 22.00 2.21
N ASP A 278 -5.08 22.19 3.09
CA ASP A 278 -4.68 21.20 4.10
C ASP A 278 -5.55 21.33 5.37
N SER A 279 -5.14 20.73 6.48
CA SER A 279 -5.96 20.57 7.68
C SER A 279 -6.01 21.82 8.60
N PRO A 280 -7.18 22.34 9.01
CA PRO A 280 -8.53 22.05 8.56
C PRO A 280 -8.98 23.02 7.46
N TRP A 281 -9.73 22.51 6.48
CA TRP A 281 -10.48 23.33 5.53
C TRP A 281 -12.00 23.15 5.69
N GLU A 282 -12.40 22.06 6.35
CA GLU A 282 -13.79 21.73 6.64
C GLU A 282 -14.30 22.33 7.95
N THR A 283 -15.62 22.27 8.16
CA THR A 283 -16.21 22.55 9.48
C THR A 283 -15.81 21.50 10.50
N ALA A 284 -15.90 20.21 10.19
CA ALA A 284 -15.33 19.12 10.98
C ALA A 284 -14.53 18.20 10.04
N TYR A 285 -13.48 17.57 10.55
CA TYR A 285 -12.62 16.71 9.74
C TYR A 285 -13.42 15.65 8.97
N ASN A 286 -13.25 15.63 7.64
CA ASN A 286 -13.89 14.73 6.70
C ASN A 286 -15.43 14.79 6.67
N ASP A 287 -16.04 15.91 7.08
CA ASP A 287 -17.46 16.19 6.79
C ASP A 287 -17.70 16.79 5.39
N PHE A 288 -16.60 17.13 4.70
CA PHE A 288 -16.53 17.67 3.34
C PHE A 288 -17.29 18.98 3.13
N ARG A 289 -17.42 19.82 4.16
CA ARG A 289 -18.07 21.13 4.08
C ARG A 289 -17.06 22.23 4.31
N PHE A 290 -16.79 23.05 3.29
CA PHE A 290 -15.91 24.22 3.44
C PHE A 290 -16.36 25.11 4.61
N ASN A 291 -15.42 25.42 5.49
CA ASN A 291 -15.64 26.35 6.58
C ASN A 291 -15.62 27.80 6.08
N MET A 292 -16.78 28.32 5.68
CA MET A 292 -16.89 29.71 5.21
C MET A 292 -16.76 30.77 6.31
N VAL A 293 -16.79 30.40 7.60
CA VAL A 293 -16.42 31.33 8.69
C VAL A 293 -14.91 31.61 8.67
N GLN A 294 -14.11 30.59 8.34
CA GLN A 294 -12.67 30.69 8.10
C GLN A 294 -12.39 31.39 6.75
N PHE A 295 -12.87 30.83 5.64
CA PHE A 295 -12.50 31.34 4.31
C PHE A 295 -13.25 32.61 3.88
N GLY A 296 -14.33 32.98 4.59
CA GLY A 296 -14.97 34.29 4.44
C GLY A 296 -14.27 35.41 5.18
N LYS A 297 -13.27 35.10 6.02
CA LYS A 297 -12.56 36.09 6.81
C LYS A 297 -11.48 36.81 5.99
N ASP A 298 -11.35 38.10 6.22
CA ASP A 298 -10.30 38.94 5.66
C ASP A 298 -8.92 38.68 6.32
N ALA A 299 -7.86 39.22 5.72
CA ALA A 299 -6.55 39.34 6.34
C ALA A 299 -5.93 40.70 6.00
N THR A 300 -5.18 41.28 6.93
CA THR A 300 -4.27 42.39 6.63
C THR A 300 -2.85 41.88 6.84
N ILE A 301 -2.07 41.83 5.76
CA ILE A 301 -0.71 41.30 5.75
C ILE A 301 0.18 42.37 5.14
N ASP A 302 1.29 42.70 5.82
CA ASP A 302 2.21 43.77 5.43
C ASP A 302 1.51 45.12 5.15
N GLY A 303 0.48 45.42 5.94
CA GLY A 303 -0.32 46.66 5.80
C GLY A 303 -1.30 46.67 4.62
N VAL A 304 -1.37 45.59 3.84
CA VAL A 304 -2.31 45.45 2.71
C VAL A 304 -3.49 44.59 3.12
N HIS A 305 -4.69 45.08 2.88
CA HIS A 305 -5.93 44.37 3.15
C HIS A 305 -6.28 43.42 1.99
N PHE A 306 -6.57 42.17 2.34
CA PHE A 306 -7.03 41.11 1.45
C PHE A 306 -8.39 40.61 1.93
N PRO A 307 -9.46 40.79 1.13
CA PRO A 307 -10.78 40.34 1.52
C PRO A 307 -10.88 38.81 1.51
N GLY A 308 -11.73 38.26 2.37
CA GLY A 308 -12.15 36.87 2.31
C GLY A 308 -12.96 36.56 1.05
N PHE A 309 -13.53 35.36 1.00
CA PHE A 309 -14.42 34.94 -0.08
C PHE A 309 -15.87 34.93 0.40
N ALA A 310 -16.78 35.51 -0.38
CA ALA A 310 -18.21 35.49 -0.09
C ALA A 310 -18.82 34.09 -0.26
N SER A 311 -18.19 33.21 -1.05
CA SER A 311 -18.65 31.85 -1.29
C SER A 311 -17.52 30.92 -1.75
N VAL A 312 -17.76 29.60 -1.67
CA VAL A 312 -16.89 28.58 -2.25
C VAL A 312 -16.71 28.80 -3.76
N VAL A 313 -17.78 29.14 -4.48
CA VAL A 313 -17.73 29.38 -5.93
C VAL A 313 -16.79 30.54 -6.27
N GLU A 314 -16.83 31.62 -5.49
CA GLU A 314 -15.91 32.74 -5.66
C GLU A 314 -14.45 32.33 -5.40
N MET A 315 -14.21 31.60 -4.31
CA MET A 315 -12.88 31.08 -3.98
C MET A 315 -12.32 30.19 -5.10
N MET A 316 -13.12 29.26 -5.60
CA MET A 316 -12.72 28.38 -6.71
C MET A 316 -12.51 29.17 -8.01
N SER A 317 -13.34 30.17 -8.28
CA SER A 317 -13.19 31.04 -9.46
C SER A 317 -11.89 31.85 -9.40
N PHE A 318 -11.53 32.34 -8.21
CA PHE A 318 -10.26 33.04 -7.97
C PHE A 318 -9.06 32.13 -8.25
N LEU A 319 -9.05 30.89 -7.71
CA LEU A 319 -7.98 29.93 -7.97
C LEU A 319 -7.87 29.59 -9.45
N ARG A 320 -8.99 29.27 -10.11
CA ARG A 320 -9.03 28.93 -11.54
C ARG A 320 -8.55 30.09 -12.42
N SER A 321 -8.96 31.32 -12.13
CA SER A 321 -8.55 32.51 -12.87
C SER A 321 -7.05 32.77 -12.75
N ASN A 322 -6.46 32.34 -11.63
CA ASN A 322 -5.02 32.31 -11.40
C ASN A 322 -4.37 31.00 -11.89
N GLY A 323 -5.01 30.19 -12.73
CA GLY A 323 -4.42 28.99 -13.32
C GLY A 323 -4.13 27.85 -12.34
N LEU A 324 -4.80 27.82 -11.18
CA LEU A 324 -4.59 26.81 -10.14
C LEU A 324 -5.75 25.81 -10.11
N LYS A 325 -5.41 24.54 -9.87
CA LYS A 325 -6.34 23.53 -9.35
C LYS A 325 -6.34 23.56 -7.82
N ALA A 326 -7.43 23.15 -7.20
CA ALA A 326 -7.49 22.95 -5.75
C ALA A 326 -7.23 21.48 -5.41
N ILE A 327 -6.52 21.24 -4.32
CA ILE A 327 -6.35 19.92 -3.70
C ILE A 327 -6.87 20.01 -2.28
N CYS A 328 -7.78 19.14 -1.88
CA CYS A 328 -8.30 19.12 -0.51
C CYS A 328 -7.69 17.94 0.26
N TRP A 329 -7.22 18.19 1.47
CA TRP A 329 -6.75 17.13 2.35
C TRP A 329 -7.93 16.32 2.91
N MET A 330 -7.73 15.01 3.11
CA MET A 330 -8.69 14.13 3.78
C MET A 330 -8.01 12.90 4.37
N THR A 331 -8.72 12.21 5.27
CA THR A 331 -8.34 10.89 5.81
C THR A 331 -9.55 9.95 5.79
N PRO A 332 -9.36 8.62 5.99
CA PRO A 332 -10.48 7.69 5.98
C PRO A 332 -11.29 7.68 7.29
N PHE A 333 -11.16 8.68 8.16
CA PHE A 333 -11.87 8.75 9.44
C PHE A 333 -12.99 9.78 9.43
N ILE A 334 -14.16 9.42 9.94
CA ILE A 334 -15.24 10.38 10.19
C ILE A 334 -15.34 10.64 11.70
N ASN A 335 -15.21 11.90 12.10
CA ASN A 335 -15.03 12.26 13.50
C ASN A 335 -16.33 12.28 14.32
N VAL A 336 -16.25 11.76 15.54
CA VAL A 336 -17.19 12.06 16.63
C VAL A 336 -16.71 13.23 17.50
N GLN A 337 -15.41 13.52 17.44
CA GLN A 337 -14.77 14.64 18.12
C GLN A 337 -13.55 15.07 17.31
N SER A 338 -13.45 16.35 16.97
CA SER A 338 -12.32 16.90 16.21
C SER A 338 -11.30 17.57 17.12
N GLY A 339 -10.01 17.48 16.75
CA GLY A 339 -8.94 18.27 17.35
C GLY A 339 -9.14 19.76 17.09
N ASN A 340 -8.76 20.60 18.06
CA ASN A 340 -8.91 22.06 17.97
C ASN A 340 -7.64 22.70 17.38
N GLU A 341 -7.75 23.24 16.17
CA GLU A 341 -6.66 23.95 15.47
C GLU A 341 -6.72 25.47 15.70
N ASN A 342 -7.62 25.92 16.58
CA ASN A 342 -7.93 27.32 16.86
C ASN A 342 -8.38 28.07 15.60
N ILE A 343 -9.25 27.44 14.80
CA ILE A 343 -9.81 27.99 13.57
C ILE A 343 -11.28 28.39 13.78
N PRO A 344 -11.65 29.65 13.48
CA PRO A 344 -13.03 30.10 13.59
C PRO A 344 -14.00 29.24 12.75
N GLY A 345 -15.12 28.85 13.34
CA GLY A 345 -16.13 28.03 12.67
C GLY A 345 -15.85 26.51 12.68
N GLN A 346 -14.73 26.08 13.25
CA GLN A 346 -14.44 24.65 13.42
C GLN A 346 -15.45 24.02 14.40
N ASN A 347 -16.09 22.94 13.98
CA ASN A 347 -16.92 22.06 14.79
C ASN A 347 -16.04 21.00 15.46
N LEU A 348 -15.82 21.18 16.78
CA LEU A 348 -15.04 20.25 17.61
C LEU A 348 -15.85 19.01 18.03
N GLY A 349 -17.15 19.01 17.78
CA GLY A 349 -18.04 17.88 18.06
C GLY A 349 -18.09 16.87 16.92
N LYS A 350 -19.22 16.16 16.85
CA LYS A 350 -19.47 15.12 15.86
C LYS A 350 -19.66 15.71 14.47
N ALA A 351 -19.00 15.12 13.48
CA ALA A 351 -19.14 15.47 12.07
C ALA A 351 -20.58 15.25 11.59
N ALA A 352 -21.06 16.14 10.73
CA ALA A 352 -22.47 16.15 10.33
C ALA A 352 -22.90 14.91 9.51
N ASN A 353 -21.95 14.21 8.91
CA ASN A 353 -22.15 12.98 8.14
C ASN A 353 -21.98 11.69 8.98
N TYR A 354 -21.57 11.78 10.26
CA TYR A 354 -21.29 10.61 11.07
C TYR A 354 -22.52 9.72 11.30
N ASP A 355 -23.66 10.31 11.68
CA ASP A 355 -24.87 9.53 12.02
C ASP A 355 -25.46 8.81 10.80
N ASP A 356 -25.40 9.42 9.61
CA ASP A 356 -25.80 8.77 8.36
C ASP A 356 -24.88 7.60 8.02
N GLY A 357 -23.56 7.78 8.16
CA GLY A 357 -22.59 6.69 7.96
C GLY A 357 -22.80 5.53 8.96
N ALA A 358 -22.93 5.84 10.24
CA ALA A 358 -23.18 4.85 11.29
C ALA A 358 -24.51 4.10 11.05
N GLY A 359 -25.58 4.81 10.69
CA GLY A 359 -26.88 4.21 10.37
C GLY A 359 -26.86 3.30 9.14
N ARG A 360 -25.97 3.56 8.18
CA ARG A 360 -25.74 2.72 6.99
C ARG A 360 -24.77 1.57 7.23
N GLY A 361 -24.09 1.53 8.38
CA GLY A 361 -23.10 0.51 8.71
C GLY A 361 -21.86 0.53 7.80
N VAL A 362 -21.41 1.73 7.39
CA VAL A 362 -20.25 1.92 6.49
C VAL A 362 -18.91 2.06 7.19
N PHE A 363 -18.89 1.97 8.52
CA PHE A 363 -17.67 2.05 9.33
C PHE A 363 -17.20 0.68 9.78
N VAL A 364 -15.89 0.56 9.98
CA VAL A 364 -15.26 -0.61 10.62
C VAL A 364 -15.90 -0.80 11.99
N ARG A 365 -16.03 -2.05 12.45
CA ARG A 365 -16.73 -2.38 13.71
C ARG A 365 -15.75 -2.75 14.82
N ALA A 366 -16.14 -2.48 16.05
CA ALA A 366 -15.36 -2.83 17.24
C ALA A 366 -15.36 -4.34 17.53
N SER A 367 -16.36 -5.06 17.04
CA SER A 367 -16.54 -6.50 17.18
C SER A 367 -17.56 -7.02 16.16
N GLN A 368 -17.67 -8.34 16.03
CA GLN A 368 -18.63 -8.97 15.14
C GLN A 368 -20.05 -8.57 15.56
N ASN A 369 -20.83 -8.00 14.63
CA ASN A 369 -22.15 -7.41 14.89
C ASN A 369 -22.17 -6.27 15.93
N GLY A 370 -21.00 -5.75 16.30
CA GLY A 370 -20.84 -4.65 17.26
C GLY A 370 -21.10 -3.27 16.64
N PRO A 371 -20.99 -2.22 17.47
CA PRO A 371 -21.08 -0.83 17.00
C PRO A 371 -19.89 -0.46 16.10
N ALA A 372 -20.00 0.70 15.44
CA ALA A 372 -18.86 1.32 14.76
C ALA A 372 -17.67 1.45 15.72
N LEU A 373 -16.49 1.09 15.24
CA LEU A 373 -15.22 1.28 15.93
C LEU A 373 -14.95 2.77 16.06
N VAL A 374 -14.76 3.26 17.29
CA VAL A 374 -14.35 4.64 17.55
C VAL A 374 -12.97 4.62 18.16
N VAL A 375 -11.99 5.23 17.50
CA VAL A 375 -10.59 5.22 17.90
C VAL A 375 -10.04 6.65 17.93
N PRO A 376 -9.06 6.94 18.82
CA PRO A 376 -8.26 8.15 18.70
C PRO A 376 -7.36 8.10 17.47
N TRP A 377 -7.16 9.24 16.84
CA TRP A 377 -6.17 9.48 15.79
C TRP A 377 -5.63 10.92 15.91
N TRP A 378 -4.59 11.29 15.16
CA TRP A 378 -3.86 12.55 15.40
C TRP A 378 -4.68 13.84 15.25
N LYS A 379 -5.85 13.79 14.58
CA LYS A 379 -6.80 14.92 14.49
C LYS A 379 -8.13 14.72 15.24
N GLY A 380 -8.22 13.76 16.17
CA GLY A 380 -9.39 13.63 17.05
C GLY A 380 -9.78 12.20 17.40
N LYS A 381 -11.09 11.93 17.40
CA LYS A 381 -11.67 10.60 17.60
C LYS A 381 -12.75 10.37 16.57
N GLY A 382 -12.73 9.21 15.92
CA GLY A 382 -13.65 8.92 14.83
C GLY A 382 -13.67 7.44 14.46
N SER A 383 -14.44 7.14 13.43
CA SER A 383 -14.57 5.80 12.88
C SER A 383 -13.92 5.72 11.50
N PRO A 384 -13.09 4.70 11.23
CA PRO A 384 -12.58 4.47 9.89
C PRO A 384 -13.70 3.96 8.98
N VAL A 385 -13.73 4.47 7.75
CA VAL A 385 -14.59 3.98 6.67
C VAL A 385 -14.15 2.57 6.29
N ASP A 386 -15.10 1.64 6.25
CA ASP A 386 -14.83 0.24 5.91
C ASP A 386 -14.77 0.06 4.38
N PHE A 387 -13.60 0.25 3.77
CA PHE A 387 -13.48 0.12 2.32
C PHE A 387 -13.60 -1.32 1.79
N THR A 388 -13.64 -2.34 2.65
CA THR A 388 -13.96 -3.70 2.22
C THR A 388 -15.46 -3.88 1.98
N ASN A 389 -16.28 -2.97 2.52
CA ASN A 389 -17.69 -2.81 2.19
C ASN A 389 -17.88 -1.93 0.93
N PRO A 390 -18.38 -2.48 -0.19
CA PRO A 390 -18.63 -1.69 -1.41
C PRO A 390 -19.65 -0.55 -1.20
N ALA A 391 -20.56 -0.67 -0.23
CA ALA A 391 -21.51 0.39 0.10
C ALA A 391 -20.83 1.58 0.80
N ALA A 392 -19.79 1.33 1.60
CA ALA A 392 -19.00 2.38 2.24
C ALA A 392 -18.17 3.17 1.24
N SER A 393 -17.53 2.45 0.30
CA SER A 393 -16.82 3.08 -0.83
C SER A 393 -17.75 4.00 -1.61
N ARG A 394 -18.96 3.53 -1.98
CA ARG A 394 -19.98 4.36 -2.65
C ARG A 394 -20.37 5.57 -1.81
N TRP A 395 -20.71 5.35 -0.55
CA TRP A 395 -21.13 6.40 0.39
C TRP A 395 -20.11 7.55 0.51
N LEU A 396 -18.82 7.22 0.61
CA LEU A 396 -17.77 8.24 0.64
C LEU A 396 -17.63 8.93 -0.72
N THR A 397 -17.58 8.15 -1.82
CA THR A 397 -17.40 8.73 -3.16
C THR A 397 -18.56 9.63 -3.60
N ASP A 398 -19.79 9.39 -3.13
CA ASP A 398 -20.94 10.26 -3.39
C ASP A 398 -20.80 11.62 -2.71
N GLN A 399 -20.25 11.66 -1.50
CA GLN A 399 -19.94 12.91 -0.79
C GLN A 399 -18.82 13.69 -1.50
N LEU A 400 -17.76 12.99 -1.94
CA LEU A 400 -16.70 13.61 -2.74
C LEU A 400 -17.24 14.14 -4.07
N ARG A 401 -18.16 13.42 -4.73
CA ARG A 401 -18.82 13.89 -5.96
C ARG A 401 -19.65 15.15 -5.72
N ALA A 402 -20.36 15.23 -4.60
CA ALA A 402 -21.10 16.43 -4.21
C ALA A 402 -20.18 17.62 -3.93
N LEU A 403 -19.03 17.39 -3.29
CA LEU A 403 -18.00 18.41 -3.07
C LEU A 403 -17.40 18.92 -4.39
N LEU A 404 -17.06 18.00 -5.31
CA LEU A 404 -16.55 18.37 -6.64
C LEU A 404 -17.57 19.25 -7.39
N ALA A 405 -18.86 18.90 -7.34
CA ALA A 405 -19.91 19.69 -7.98
C ALA A 405 -20.02 21.11 -7.41
N GLN A 406 -19.82 21.29 -6.10
CA GLN A 406 -19.79 22.61 -5.46
C GLN A 406 -18.58 23.45 -5.89
N SER A 407 -17.51 22.81 -6.38
CA SER A 407 -16.30 23.48 -6.88
C SER A 407 -16.34 23.83 -8.38
N ASN A 408 -17.46 23.58 -9.05
CA ASN A 408 -17.59 23.85 -10.48
C ASN A 408 -17.52 25.35 -10.78
N VAL A 409 -16.72 25.68 -11.80
CA VAL A 409 -16.64 27.03 -12.37
C VAL A 409 -16.80 26.97 -13.88
N THR A 410 -17.32 28.05 -14.47
CA THR A 410 -17.43 28.15 -15.93
C THR A 410 -16.05 28.40 -16.52
N THR A 411 -15.61 27.52 -17.40
CA THR A 411 -14.33 27.61 -18.09
C THR A 411 -14.39 28.54 -19.30
N ARG A 412 -13.23 28.83 -19.91
CA ARG A 412 -13.16 29.65 -21.14
C ARG A 412 -13.94 29.04 -22.31
N SER A 413 -14.16 27.72 -22.34
CA SER A 413 -14.97 27.03 -23.34
C SER A 413 -16.47 27.03 -23.02
N GLY A 414 -16.89 27.65 -21.91
CA GLY A 414 -18.28 27.66 -21.44
C GLY A 414 -18.71 26.39 -20.69
N ALA A 415 -17.84 25.37 -20.59
CA ALA A 415 -18.13 24.16 -19.82
C ALA A 415 -17.98 24.42 -18.31
N ALA A 416 -18.83 23.80 -17.50
CA ALA A 416 -18.66 23.76 -16.05
C ALA A 416 -17.66 22.66 -15.68
N GLU A 417 -16.55 23.00 -15.04
CA GLU A 417 -15.55 22.04 -14.59
C GLU A 417 -15.18 22.26 -13.12
N PRO A 418 -14.90 21.17 -12.36
CA PRO A 418 -14.45 21.31 -10.98
C PRO A 418 -13.06 21.93 -10.93
N VAL A 419 -12.89 22.85 -9.99
CA VAL A 419 -11.57 23.41 -9.66
C VAL A 419 -10.79 22.46 -8.75
N ILE A 420 -11.49 21.73 -7.87
CA ILE A 420 -10.87 20.64 -7.13
C ILE A 420 -10.43 19.57 -8.13
N GLY A 421 -9.11 19.38 -8.22
CA GLY A 421 -8.45 18.48 -9.18
C GLY A 421 -7.99 17.16 -8.56
N GLY A 422 -8.05 17.04 -7.23
CA GLY A 422 -7.64 15.85 -6.50
C GLY A 422 -7.72 16.04 -5.00
N PHE A 423 -7.35 14.99 -4.26
CA PHE A 423 -7.30 14.98 -2.81
C PHE A 423 -5.91 14.57 -2.35
N LYS A 424 -5.41 15.22 -1.29
CA LYS A 424 -4.22 14.76 -0.56
C LYS A 424 -4.75 13.84 0.55
N THR A 425 -4.51 12.54 0.41
CA THR A 425 -5.02 11.55 1.36
C THR A 425 -3.92 11.09 2.29
N ASP A 426 -4.15 11.19 3.60
CA ASP A 426 -3.40 10.37 4.55
C ASP A 426 -4.20 9.10 4.79
N ASP A 427 -3.55 7.94 4.68
CA ASP A 427 -4.16 6.61 4.54
C ASP A 427 -4.66 6.01 5.86
N GLY A 428 -4.65 6.78 6.94
CA GLY A 428 -5.08 6.32 8.26
C GLY A 428 -4.12 5.31 8.88
N GLU A 429 -2.84 5.50 8.57
CA GLU A 429 -1.63 4.81 8.98
C GLU A 429 -1.71 4.16 10.37
N SER A 430 -1.12 2.99 10.57
CA SER A 430 -1.25 2.30 11.85
C SER A 430 -0.42 2.98 12.94
N GLY A 431 -1.00 3.98 13.61
CA GLY A 431 -0.54 4.44 14.90
C GLY A 431 0.27 5.72 14.98
N ASN A 432 0.83 5.98 16.15
CA ASN A 432 1.94 6.89 16.40
C ASN A 432 2.75 6.30 17.56
N GLY A 433 4.01 5.93 17.33
CA GLY A 433 4.77 5.10 18.27
C GLY A 433 4.20 3.67 18.34
N PRO A 434 4.23 2.96 19.49
CA PRO A 434 3.97 1.51 19.55
C PRO A 434 2.50 1.08 19.35
N ASN A 435 1.54 1.99 19.17
CA ASN A 435 0.11 1.69 19.16
C ASN A 435 -0.50 1.94 17.79
N THR A 436 -1.16 0.97 17.17
CA THR A 436 -1.95 1.16 15.94
C THR A 436 -3.26 1.91 16.23
N TYR A 437 -3.72 2.80 15.32
CA TYR A 437 -5.04 3.45 15.50
C TYR A 437 -6.19 2.44 15.43
N ILE A 438 -6.08 1.48 14.49
CA ILE A 438 -7.04 0.40 14.33
C ILE A 438 -6.50 -0.83 15.06
N PRO A 439 -7.20 -1.36 16.08
CA PRO A 439 -6.75 -2.54 16.81
C PRO A 439 -6.95 -3.82 15.99
N ALA A 440 -6.16 -4.86 16.27
CA ALA A 440 -6.31 -6.18 15.65
C ALA A 440 -7.67 -6.86 15.93
N THR A 441 -8.43 -6.35 16.91
CA THR A 441 -9.80 -6.82 17.21
C THR A 441 -10.87 -6.16 16.32
N ALA A 442 -10.50 -5.19 15.48
CA ALA A 442 -11.42 -4.58 14.53
C ALA A 442 -12.02 -5.62 13.58
N GLN A 443 -13.22 -5.34 13.09
CA GLN A 443 -13.95 -6.24 12.20
C GLN A 443 -14.40 -5.48 10.96
N TYR A 444 -14.02 -6.00 9.80
CA TYR A 444 -14.36 -5.48 8.48
C TYR A 444 -15.52 -6.29 7.87
N ALA A 445 -16.14 -5.77 6.81
CA ALA A 445 -17.30 -6.41 6.20
C ALA A 445 -16.98 -7.73 5.46
N ASP A 446 -15.73 -7.93 5.04
CA ASP A 446 -15.25 -9.10 4.30
C ASP A 446 -14.66 -10.21 5.21
N GLY A 447 -14.63 -9.99 6.52
CA GLY A 447 -14.10 -10.92 7.52
C GLY A 447 -12.83 -10.39 8.17
#